data_AF-A0AAE8N0B8-F1
#
_entry.id   AF-A0AAE8N0B8-F1
#
_cell.length_a   1.000
_cell.length_b   1.000
_cell.length_c   1.000
_cell.angle_alpha   90.00
_cell.angle_beta   90.00
_cell.angle_gamma   90.00
#
_symmetry.space_group_name_H-M   'P 1'
#
loop_
_entity.id
_entity.type
_entity.pdbx_description
1 polymer ?
#
loop_
_entity_poly.entity_id
_entity_poly.type
_entity_poly.pdbx_seq_one_letter_code
_entity_poly.pdbx_strand_id
1 'polypeptide(L)'
;MRASVLALAGLAAVASASSRYPRSYGANAPAFSPRHAPRFSGRYSRLSTRQEDPVAEPEPVPEPAPERCMTREEADHIVDVYAQSITAFDEELLETYLTDDFVDISDSINMFIHQPLGGPTFDTKPDFIEKQRLGLHFPVDVLSVDAYDCASVALQWVSYFGQADLPAKGLTILKVAWEDERWKMSHIIVEFNALVWLVNMGGSYTWAGETYTGAAPDAGTLPYLYERKGQEPVEEAPVEEPAKEEPVEEEPVEEETVEEP
;
A
#
# COMPACT_ATOMS: atom_id res chain seq x y z
N MET A 1 19.47 -27.35 -9.89
CA MET A 1 19.05 -26.16 -10.66
C MET A 1 19.28 -24.94 -9.78
N ARG A 2 19.92 -23.90 -10.31
CA ARG A 2 20.36 -22.71 -9.55
C ARG A 2 19.20 -21.71 -9.47
N ALA A 3 18.97 -21.17 -8.27
CA ALA A 3 18.02 -20.10 -8.02
C ALA A 3 18.37 -18.85 -8.84
N SER A 4 17.43 -18.40 -9.66
CA SER A 4 17.50 -17.10 -10.34
C SER A 4 17.12 -16.01 -9.34
N VAL A 5 18.14 -15.39 -8.75
CA VAL A 5 18.07 -14.05 -8.19
C VAL A 5 17.98 -13.10 -9.38
N LEU A 6 16.77 -12.68 -9.75
CA LEU A 6 16.55 -11.62 -10.73
C LEU A 6 16.31 -10.30 -9.98
N ALA A 7 17.21 -9.37 -10.28
CA ALA A 7 17.42 -8.11 -9.61
C ALA A 7 16.25 -7.14 -9.80
N LEU A 8 15.70 -6.65 -8.68
CA LEU A 8 15.07 -5.35 -8.58
C LEU A 8 16.16 -4.27 -8.60
N ALA A 9 16.70 -4.03 -9.80
CA ALA A 9 17.56 -2.88 -10.09
C ALA A 9 16.80 -1.98 -11.05
N GLY A 10 15.96 -1.10 -10.51
CA GLY A 10 15.11 -0.25 -11.37
C GLY A 10 14.38 0.90 -10.70
N LEU A 11 14.79 1.37 -9.51
CA LEU A 11 14.28 2.64 -8.94
C LEU A 11 15.19 3.20 -7.83
N ALA A 12 16.51 3.20 -8.07
CA ALA A 12 17.47 3.85 -7.17
C ALA A 12 18.60 4.52 -7.98
N ALA A 13 18.29 5.63 -8.64
CA ALA A 13 19.31 6.55 -9.15
C ALA A 13 18.76 7.97 -9.40
N VAL A 14 18.54 8.74 -8.33
CA VAL A 14 18.56 10.21 -8.43
C VAL A 14 19.34 10.81 -7.25
N ALA A 15 20.51 11.35 -7.60
CA ALA A 15 21.27 12.43 -6.97
C ALA A 15 21.64 12.34 -5.48
N SER A 16 22.88 11.86 -5.25
CA SER A 16 23.71 12.34 -4.15
C SER A 16 24.05 13.82 -4.34
N ALA A 17 23.16 14.72 -3.89
CA ALA A 17 23.49 16.12 -3.68
C ALA A 17 24.11 16.26 -2.28
N SER A 18 25.41 16.55 -2.24
CA SER A 18 26.15 16.84 -1.00
C SER A 18 25.60 18.12 -0.36
N SER A 19 24.61 17.97 0.51
CA SER A 19 24.15 19.06 1.36
C SER A 19 25.17 19.29 2.48
N ARG A 20 25.99 20.33 2.31
CA ARG A 20 26.83 20.88 3.38
C ARG A 20 25.94 21.64 4.37
N TYR A 21 25.23 20.92 5.23
CA TYR A 21 24.74 21.52 6.47
C TYR A 21 25.85 21.48 7.53
N PRO A 22 26.19 22.60 8.18
CA PRO A 22 27.14 22.57 9.28
C PRO A 22 26.57 21.78 10.46
N ARG A 23 27.33 20.76 10.86
CA ARG A 23 27.23 20.05 12.14
C ARG A 23 27.57 21.03 13.28
N SER A 24 26.59 21.44 14.06
CA SER A 24 26.77 21.67 15.51
C SER A 24 25.44 21.77 16.24
N TYR A 25 24.98 20.66 16.79
CA TYR A 25 24.25 20.71 18.07
C TYR A 25 24.90 19.69 19.00
N GLY A 26 25.69 20.24 19.93
CA GLY A 26 26.28 19.50 21.03
C GLY A 26 25.21 19.07 22.02
N ALA A 27 25.44 17.92 22.63
CA ALA A 27 24.76 17.42 23.81
C ALA A 27 24.80 18.47 24.92
N ASN A 28 23.63 19.05 25.23
CA ASN A 28 23.27 19.69 26.50
C ASN A 28 21.79 20.08 26.42
N ALA A 29 20.90 19.15 26.74
CA ALA A 29 19.51 19.50 27.02
C ALA A 29 19.45 20.02 28.47
N PRO A 30 19.12 21.31 28.72
CA PRO A 30 18.92 21.79 30.07
C PRO A 30 17.59 21.25 30.61
N ALA A 31 17.60 20.84 31.88
CA ALA A 31 16.40 20.50 32.62
C ALA A 31 15.41 21.68 32.60
N PHE A 32 14.19 21.42 32.12
CA PHE A 32 13.12 22.40 32.08
C PHE A 32 12.66 22.71 33.51
N SER A 33 13.10 23.84 34.06
CA SER A 33 12.62 24.36 35.34
C SER A 33 11.38 25.24 35.10
N PRO A 34 10.20 24.92 35.67
CA PRO A 34 8.97 25.65 35.40
C PRO A 34 8.90 26.90 36.28
N ARG A 35 9.74 27.91 36.03
CA ARG A 35 9.59 29.23 36.66
C ARG A 35 10.00 30.34 35.69
N HIS A 36 9.06 31.24 35.43
CA HIS A 36 9.14 32.50 34.67
C HIS A 36 8.77 32.41 33.18
N ALA A 37 7.47 32.44 32.91
CA ALA A 37 6.96 32.88 31.61
C ALA A 37 7.20 34.40 31.47
N PRO A 38 7.89 34.88 30.42
CA PRO A 38 8.01 36.30 30.14
C PRO A 38 6.65 36.83 29.67
N ARG A 39 6.15 37.89 30.31
CA ARG A 39 5.01 38.66 29.81
C ARG A 39 5.44 39.39 28.54
N PHE A 40 5.10 38.82 27.39
CA PHE A 40 5.34 39.41 26.08
C PHE A 40 4.33 40.53 25.82
N SER A 41 4.64 41.77 26.21
CA SER A 41 3.86 42.95 25.81
C SER A 41 4.40 43.51 24.47
N GLY A 42 4.36 42.70 23.42
CA GLY A 42 4.72 43.10 22.07
C GLY A 42 3.50 43.68 21.36
N ARG A 43 3.52 44.98 21.04
CA ARG A 43 2.57 45.59 20.10
C ARG A 43 2.83 45.01 18.71
N TYR A 44 2.03 44.03 18.32
CA TYR A 44 1.94 43.61 16.94
C TYR A 44 1.32 44.76 16.14
N SER A 45 2.14 45.45 15.34
CA SER A 45 1.65 46.27 14.24
C SER A 45 0.85 45.36 13.32
N ARG A 46 -0.46 45.61 13.22
CA ARG A 46 -1.37 44.91 12.30
C ARG A 46 -0.87 45.13 10.88
N LEU A 47 -0.15 44.16 10.34
CA LEU A 47 -0.09 43.97 8.90
C LEU A 47 -1.54 43.73 8.48
N SER A 48 -2.07 44.69 7.72
CA SER A 48 -3.39 44.63 7.12
C SER A 48 -3.41 43.45 6.16
N THR A 49 -3.80 42.28 6.66
CA THR A 49 -4.19 41.14 5.84
C THR A 49 -5.30 41.63 4.93
N ARG A 50 -4.99 41.69 3.63
CA ARG A 50 -6.01 41.80 2.58
C ARG A 50 -6.97 40.65 2.86
N GLN A 51 -8.15 40.99 3.34
CA GLN A 51 -9.24 40.06 3.59
C GLN A 51 -9.67 39.62 2.19
N GLU A 52 -9.08 38.52 1.72
CA GLU A 52 -9.61 37.81 0.56
C GLU A 52 -10.98 37.34 0.98
N ASP A 53 -12.01 37.81 0.27
CA ASP A 53 -13.38 37.38 0.50
C ASP A 53 -13.39 35.85 0.48
N PRO A 54 -13.98 35.18 1.48
CA PRO A 54 -14.02 33.73 1.52
C PRO A 54 -14.66 33.26 0.21
N VAL A 55 -13.85 32.60 -0.63
CA VAL A 55 -14.37 31.87 -1.78
C VAL A 55 -15.33 30.86 -1.17
N ALA A 56 -16.62 31.06 -1.39
CA ALA A 56 -17.64 30.13 -0.92
C ALA A 56 -17.27 28.76 -1.46
N GLU A 57 -16.91 27.84 -0.56
CA GLU A 57 -16.76 26.44 -0.94
C GLU A 57 -18.08 26.02 -1.61
N PRO A 58 -18.02 25.39 -2.79
CA PRO A 58 -19.24 24.94 -3.45
C PRO A 58 -20.00 24.04 -2.49
N GLU A 59 -21.28 24.34 -2.27
CA GLU A 59 -22.13 23.51 -1.43
C GLU A 59 -22.11 22.08 -1.99
N PRO A 60 -21.89 21.05 -1.14
CA PRO A 60 -21.85 19.68 -1.61
C PRO A 60 -23.19 19.34 -2.24
N VAL A 61 -23.18 18.99 -3.53
CA VAL A 61 -24.36 18.49 -4.22
C VAL A 61 -24.77 17.19 -3.51
N PRO A 62 -26.03 17.06 -3.04
CA PRO A 62 -26.47 15.84 -2.37
C PRO A 62 -26.39 14.68 -3.36
N GLU A 63 -25.48 13.75 -3.11
CA GLU A 63 -25.42 12.50 -3.87
C GLU A 63 -26.75 11.75 -3.70
N PRO A 64 -27.32 11.21 -4.80
CA PRO A 64 -28.54 10.44 -4.72
C PRO A 64 -28.35 9.25 -3.77
N ALA A 65 -29.36 8.98 -2.94
CA ALA A 65 -29.30 7.86 -2.00
C ALA A 65 -29.18 6.53 -2.78
N PRO A 66 -28.29 5.62 -2.37
CA PRO A 66 -28.09 4.35 -3.06
C PRO A 66 -29.35 3.48 -2.97
N GLU A 67 -29.79 2.95 -4.12
CA GLU A 67 -31.03 2.17 -4.23
C GLU A 67 -30.92 0.78 -3.55
N ARG A 68 -29.69 0.32 -3.29
CA ARG A 68 -29.36 -0.98 -2.71
C ARG A 68 -28.19 -0.84 -1.75
N CYS A 69 -28.18 -1.65 -0.68
CA CYS A 69 -27.05 -1.75 0.25
C CYS A 69 -26.43 -3.14 0.20
N MET A 70 -25.12 -3.23 0.49
CA MET A 70 -24.43 -4.51 0.56
C MET A 70 -24.93 -5.35 1.73
N THR A 71 -25.05 -6.64 1.48
CA THR A 71 -25.05 -7.69 2.51
C THR A 71 -23.63 -7.89 3.05
N ARG A 72 -23.51 -8.64 4.15
CA ARG A 72 -22.20 -8.97 4.72
C ARG A 72 -21.34 -9.74 3.71
N GLU A 73 -21.96 -10.71 3.06
CA GLU A 73 -21.33 -11.61 2.10
C GLU A 73 -20.83 -10.85 0.86
N GLU A 74 -21.58 -9.86 0.38
CA GLU A 74 -21.14 -8.99 -0.71
C GLU A 74 -19.98 -8.07 -0.30
N ALA A 75 -20.00 -7.56 0.93
CA ALA A 75 -18.90 -6.75 1.45
C ALA A 75 -17.62 -7.59 1.61
N ASP A 76 -17.73 -8.81 2.15
CA ASP A 76 -16.60 -9.75 2.25
C ASP A 76 -16.07 -10.10 0.85
N HIS A 77 -16.94 -10.34 -0.14
CA HIS A 77 -16.53 -10.58 -1.53
C HIS A 77 -15.74 -9.41 -2.14
N ILE A 78 -16.18 -8.17 -1.93
CA ILE A 78 -15.46 -6.98 -2.42
C ILE A 78 -14.10 -6.83 -1.72
N VAL A 79 -14.01 -7.18 -0.45
CA VAL A 79 -12.76 -7.19 0.29
C VAL A 79 -11.80 -8.25 -0.25
N ASP A 80 -12.29 -9.43 -0.63
CA ASP A 80 -11.48 -10.47 -1.28
C ASP A 80 -10.98 -10.03 -2.66
N VAL A 81 -11.80 -9.31 -3.43
CA VAL A 81 -11.39 -8.72 -4.71
C VAL A 81 -10.29 -7.66 -4.50
N TYR A 82 -10.43 -6.81 -3.47
CA TYR A 82 -9.37 -5.86 -3.10
C TYR A 82 -8.08 -6.56 -2.67
N ALA A 83 -8.16 -7.61 -1.85
CA ALA A 83 -6.96 -8.35 -1.46
C ALA A 83 -6.26 -8.98 -2.68
N GLN A 84 -7.04 -9.55 -3.61
CA GLN A 84 -6.52 -10.11 -4.87
C GLN A 84 -5.88 -9.04 -5.75
N SER A 85 -6.48 -7.86 -5.89
CA SER A 85 -5.95 -6.79 -6.75
C SER A 85 -4.54 -6.32 -6.35
N ILE A 86 -4.16 -6.48 -5.09
CA ILE A 86 -2.83 -6.13 -4.55
C ILE A 86 -1.88 -7.34 -4.54
N THR A 87 -2.38 -8.53 -4.21
CA THR A 87 -1.56 -9.73 -3.97
C THR A 87 -1.23 -10.50 -5.25
N ALA A 88 -2.10 -10.45 -6.26
CA ALA A 88 -1.96 -11.19 -7.50
C ALA A 88 -2.62 -10.44 -8.66
N PHE A 89 -1.81 -9.92 -9.59
CA PHE A 89 -2.35 -9.20 -10.75
C PHE A 89 -3.19 -10.14 -11.63
N ASP A 90 -4.46 -9.79 -11.77
CA ASP A 90 -5.41 -10.38 -12.69
C ASP A 90 -6.16 -9.24 -13.41
N GLU A 91 -5.83 -9.02 -14.68
CA GLU A 91 -6.43 -7.96 -15.49
C GLU A 91 -7.94 -8.14 -15.66
N GLU A 92 -8.41 -9.37 -15.83
CA GLU A 92 -9.85 -9.64 -16.00
C GLU A 92 -10.62 -9.31 -14.71
N LEU A 93 -10.03 -9.65 -13.55
CA LEU A 93 -10.59 -9.28 -12.25
C LEU A 93 -10.68 -7.75 -12.10
N LEU A 94 -9.61 -7.01 -12.42
CA LEU A 94 -9.60 -5.55 -12.32
C LEU A 94 -10.57 -4.89 -13.30
N GLU A 95 -10.64 -5.39 -14.53
CA GLU A 95 -11.59 -4.88 -15.52
C GLU A 95 -13.05 -5.09 -15.08
N THR A 96 -13.31 -6.23 -14.43
CA THR A 96 -14.63 -6.64 -13.96
C THR A 96 -15.12 -5.86 -12.74
N TYR A 97 -14.21 -5.55 -11.80
CA TYR A 97 -14.56 -5.04 -10.48
C TYR A 97 -14.16 -3.59 -10.21
N LEU A 98 -13.51 -2.90 -11.15
CA LEU A 98 -13.28 -1.45 -11.06
C LEU A 98 -14.28 -0.70 -11.95
N THR A 99 -14.83 0.41 -11.45
CA THR A 99 -15.64 1.34 -12.28
C THR A 99 -14.76 2.06 -13.29
N ASP A 100 -15.37 2.60 -14.36
CA ASP A 100 -14.62 3.33 -15.40
C ASP A 100 -14.00 4.64 -14.88
N ASP A 101 -14.61 5.24 -13.86
CA ASP A 101 -14.15 6.45 -13.18
C ASP A 101 -13.31 6.16 -11.92
N PHE A 102 -12.77 4.95 -11.81
CA PHE A 102 -12.02 4.52 -10.64
C PHE A 102 -10.80 5.41 -10.33
N VAL A 103 -10.59 5.67 -9.03
CA VAL A 103 -9.45 6.41 -8.48
C VAL A 103 -8.84 5.71 -7.25
N ASP A 104 -7.51 5.66 -7.16
CA ASP A 104 -6.78 5.23 -5.95
C ASP A 104 -6.14 6.43 -5.26
N ILE A 105 -6.23 6.50 -3.93
CA ILE A 105 -5.77 7.60 -3.09
C ILE A 105 -4.99 7.05 -1.89
N SER A 106 -3.73 7.44 -1.80
CA SER A 106 -2.86 7.17 -0.65
C SER A 106 -1.69 8.14 -0.57
N ASP A 107 -1.65 8.97 0.47
CA ASP A 107 -0.48 9.80 0.77
C ASP A 107 0.72 8.96 1.18
N SER A 108 0.48 7.83 1.83
CA SER A 108 1.52 6.85 2.15
C SER A 108 2.23 6.32 0.89
N ILE A 109 1.48 6.00 -0.18
CA ILE A 109 2.08 5.57 -1.45
C ILE A 109 2.72 6.75 -2.18
N ASN A 110 2.04 7.89 -2.26
CA ASN A 110 2.52 9.09 -2.96
C ASN A 110 3.90 9.53 -2.47
N MET A 111 4.16 9.39 -1.16
CA MET A 111 5.48 9.63 -0.57
C MET A 111 6.59 8.76 -1.21
N PHE A 112 6.32 7.49 -1.53
CA PHE A 112 7.30 6.56 -2.10
C PHE A 112 7.49 6.72 -3.60
N ILE A 113 6.43 7.07 -4.32
CA ILE A 113 6.47 7.23 -5.78
C ILE A 113 6.69 8.69 -6.21
N HIS A 114 7.01 9.57 -5.25
CA HIS A 114 7.32 10.98 -5.46
C HIS A 114 6.19 11.77 -6.15
N GLN A 115 4.95 11.46 -5.81
CA GLN A 115 3.78 12.23 -6.21
C GLN A 115 3.41 13.28 -5.15
N PRO A 116 2.68 14.34 -5.53
CA PRO A 116 2.17 15.32 -4.57
C PRO A 116 1.25 14.69 -3.52
N LEU A 117 1.38 15.14 -2.27
CA LEU A 117 0.45 14.75 -1.19
C LEU A 117 -0.90 15.48 -1.34
N GLY A 118 -1.96 14.85 -0.85
CA GLY A 118 -3.35 15.31 -0.95
C GLY A 118 -3.98 15.11 -2.33
N GLY A 119 -3.30 14.40 -3.23
CA GLY A 119 -3.78 14.08 -4.57
C GLY A 119 -4.03 12.58 -4.77
N PRO A 120 -4.68 12.19 -5.87
CA PRO A 120 -4.77 10.80 -6.29
C PRO A 120 -3.37 10.18 -6.48
N THR A 121 -3.28 8.90 -6.13
CA THR A 121 -2.11 8.05 -6.38
C THR A 121 -2.16 7.52 -7.80
N PHE A 122 -3.33 7.01 -8.19
CA PHE A 122 -3.66 6.62 -9.55
C PHE A 122 -5.00 7.26 -9.92
N ASP A 123 -4.92 8.26 -10.80
CA ASP A 123 -6.06 9.11 -11.18
C ASP A 123 -7.08 8.39 -12.07
N THR A 124 -6.71 7.25 -12.65
CA THR A 124 -7.54 6.50 -13.59
C THR A 124 -7.40 4.98 -13.44
N LYS A 125 -8.44 4.24 -13.80
CA LYS A 125 -8.43 2.77 -13.90
C LYS A 125 -7.27 2.23 -14.74
N PRO A 126 -6.98 2.73 -15.97
CA PRO A 126 -5.85 2.23 -16.76
C PRO A 126 -4.50 2.47 -16.09
N ASP A 127 -4.31 3.60 -15.40
CA ASP A 127 -3.07 3.88 -14.67
C ASP A 127 -2.88 2.89 -13.53
N PHE A 128 -3.93 2.59 -12.76
CA PHE A 128 -3.90 1.59 -11.70
C PHE A 128 -3.54 0.20 -12.25
N ILE A 129 -4.22 -0.27 -13.29
CA ILE A 129 -4.00 -1.59 -13.90
C ILE A 129 -2.56 -1.72 -14.41
N GLU A 130 -2.05 -0.70 -15.12
CA GLU A 130 -0.68 -0.72 -15.63
C GLU A 130 0.35 -0.80 -14.48
N LYS A 131 0.06 -0.17 -13.34
CA LYS A 131 0.97 -0.19 -12.19
C LYS A 131 0.95 -1.53 -11.47
N GLN A 132 -0.21 -2.17 -11.36
CA GLN A 132 -0.29 -3.55 -10.84
C GLN A 132 0.45 -4.54 -11.75
N ARG A 133 0.41 -4.33 -13.08
CA ARG A 133 1.12 -5.16 -14.07
C ARG A 133 2.66 -5.12 -13.89
N LEU A 134 3.22 -4.06 -13.30
CA LEU A 134 4.66 -3.95 -13.07
C LEU A 134 5.20 -4.88 -11.96
N GLY A 135 4.32 -5.59 -11.26
CA GLY A 135 4.69 -6.80 -10.51
C GLY A 135 5.27 -6.57 -9.10
N LEU A 136 4.92 -5.47 -8.45
CA LEU A 136 5.16 -5.32 -7.01
C LEU A 136 3.95 -5.85 -6.23
N HIS A 137 3.88 -7.17 -6.11
CA HIS A 137 2.87 -7.84 -5.29
C HIS A 137 3.27 -7.79 -3.82
N PHE A 138 2.37 -7.27 -2.99
CA PHE A 138 2.54 -7.25 -1.54
C PHE A 138 1.50 -8.15 -0.92
N PRO A 139 1.88 -9.07 -0.01
CA PRO A 139 0.91 -9.89 0.70
C PRO A 139 0.02 -8.98 1.55
N VAL A 140 -1.29 -9.18 1.51
CA VAL A 140 -2.26 -8.45 2.31
C VAL A 140 -3.12 -9.46 3.03
N ASP A 141 -2.97 -9.54 4.34
CA ASP A 141 -3.82 -10.33 5.22
C ASP A 141 -4.90 -9.42 5.82
N VAL A 142 -6.14 -9.60 5.40
CA VAL A 142 -7.28 -8.87 5.95
C VAL A 142 -7.52 -9.32 7.39
N LEU A 143 -7.47 -8.37 8.33
CA LEU A 143 -7.69 -8.61 9.75
C LEU A 143 -9.17 -8.54 10.13
N SER A 144 -9.87 -7.55 9.59
CA SER A 144 -11.30 -7.35 9.86
C SER A 144 -11.95 -6.47 8.81
N VAL A 145 -13.24 -6.73 8.57
CA VAL A 145 -14.17 -5.82 7.92
C VAL A 145 -14.94 -5.11 9.04
N ASP A 146 -14.61 -3.85 9.28
CA ASP A 146 -15.08 -3.09 10.45
C ASP A 146 -16.43 -2.42 10.21
N ALA A 147 -16.69 -1.99 8.98
CA ALA A 147 -17.94 -1.38 8.58
C ALA A 147 -18.22 -1.65 7.10
N TYR A 148 -19.49 -1.75 6.74
CA TYR A 148 -19.94 -1.73 5.36
C TYR A 148 -21.35 -1.15 5.31
N ASP A 149 -21.68 -0.49 4.20
CA ASP A 149 -22.99 0.08 3.95
C ASP A 149 -23.37 -0.02 2.46
N CYS A 150 -24.07 0.98 1.95
CA CYS A 150 -24.57 1.00 0.59
C CYS A 150 -23.57 1.56 -0.42
N ALA A 151 -22.50 2.20 0.05
CA ALA A 151 -21.53 2.89 -0.80
C ALA A 151 -20.09 2.67 -0.35
N SER A 152 -19.86 1.97 0.78
CA SER A 152 -18.52 1.80 1.31
C SER A 152 -18.31 0.52 2.11
N VAL A 153 -17.05 0.08 2.13
CA VAL A 153 -16.52 -0.95 3.03
C VAL A 153 -15.26 -0.40 3.69
N ALA A 154 -15.12 -0.56 5.00
CA ALA A 154 -13.92 -0.22 5.75
C ALA A 154 -13.30 -1.49 6.34
N LEU A 155 -11.99 -1.63 6.18
CA LEU A 155 -11.25 -2.81 6.61
C LEU A 155 -9.88 -2.47 7.21
N GLN A 156 -9.41 -3.36 8.08
CA GLN A 156 -8.04 -3.40 8.59
C GLN A 156 -7.29 -4.55 7.94
N TRP A 157 -6.00 -4.34 7.68
CA TRP A 157 -5.13 -5.36 7.13
C TRP A 157 -3.71 -5.26 7.70
N VAL A 158 -2.96 -6.33 7.53
CA VAL A 158 -1.52 -6.40 7.82
C VAL A 158 -0.77 -7.00 6.66
N SER A 159 0.46 -6.56 6.46
CA SER A 159 1.38 -7.06 5.45
C SER A 159 2.76 -7.32 6.08
N TYR A 160 3.37 -8.43 5.66
CA TYR A 160 4.69 -8.89 6.08
C TYR A 160 5.53 -9.16 4.83
N PHE A 161 6.61 -8.42 4.64
CA PHE A 161 7.44 -8.56 3.45
C PHE A 161 8.84 -7.97 3.64
N GLY A 162 9.72 -8.30 2.69
CA GLY A 162 11.10 -7.83 2.67
C GLY A 162 11.95 -8.44 3.78
N GLN A 163 13.19 -7.96 3.91
CA GLN A 163 14.14 -8.52 4.89
C GLN A 163 13.79 -8.16 6.33
N ALA A 164 13.19 -6.98 6.55
CA ALA A 164 12.83 -6.52 7.88
C ALA A 164 11.63 -7.29 8.46
N ASP A 165 10.73 -7.75 7.58
CA ASP A 165 9.55 -8.55 7.91
C ASP A 165 8.72 -7.97 9.08
N LEU A 166 8.63 -6.64 9.15
CA LEU A 166 7.89 -5.95 10.20
C LEU A 166 6.41 -5.88 9.81
N PRO A 167 5.47 -5.91 10.78
CA PRO A 167 4.04 -5.83 10.51
C PRO A 167 3.64 -4.43 10.00
N ALA A 168 3.53 -4.27 8.69
CA ALA A 168 2.98 -3.07 8.09
C ALA A 168 1.45 -3.15 8.16
N LYS A 169 0.84 -2.31 8.99
CA LYS A 169 -0.61 -2.27 9.18
C LYS A 169 -1.22 -1.13 8.39
N GLY A 170 -2.43 -1.35 7.89
CA GLY A 170 -3.17 -0.33 7.18
C GLY A 170 -4.66 -0.38 7.41
N LEU A 171 -5.29 0.70 6.98
CA LEU A 171 -6.72 0.91 6.92
C LEU A 171 -7.07 1.21 5.47
N THR A 172 -8.12 0.56 4.99
CA THR A 172 -8.64 0.82 3.66
C THR A 172 -10.13 1.15 3.77
N ILE A 173 -10.54 2.18 3.03
CA ILE A 173 -11.94 2.45 2.73
C ILE A 173 -12.11 2.23 1.23
N LEU A 174 -12.96 1.27 0.89
CA LEU A 174 -13.41 1.02 -0.47
C LEU A 174 -14.70 1.81 -0.68
N LYS A 175 -14.74 2.69 -1.68
CA LYS A 175 -16.00 3.21 -2.19
C LYS A 175 -16.49 2.29 -3.28
N VAL A 176 -17.78 1.99 -3.28
CA VAL A 176 -18.37 1.03 -4.21
C VAL A 176 -19.61 1.58 -4.89
N ALA A 177 -19.88 1.07 -6.08
CA ALA A 177 -21.08 1.34 -6.86
C ALA A 177 -21.71 0.02 -7.31
N TRP A 178 -23.04 0.00 -7.45
CA TRP A 178 -23.76 -1.12 -8.06
C TRP A 178 -23.94 -0.84 -9.55
N GLU A 179 -23.18 -1.55 -10.39
CA GLU A 179 -23.14 -1.40 -11.84
C GLU A 179 -23.12 -2.77 -12.52
N ASP A 180 -23.81 -2.91 -13.65
CA ASP A 180 -23.86 -4.17 -14.41
C ASP A 180 -24.21 -5.38 -13.55
N GLU A 181 -25.17 -5.19 -12.63
CA GLU A 181 -25.64 -6.21 -11.68
C GLU A 181 -24.56 -6.74 -10.72
N ARG A 182 -23.56 -5.91 -10.40
CA ARG A 182 -22.42 -6.24 -9.54
C ARG A 182 -21.97 -5.04 -8.70
N TRP A 183 -21.41 -5.31 -7.53
CA TRP A 183 -20.63 -4.30 -6.79
C TRP A 183 -19.26 -4.13 -7.44
N LYS A 184 -18.90 -2.88 -7.76
CA LYS A 184 -17.58 -2.49 -8.27
C LYS A 184 -16.96 -1.46 -7.35
N MET A 185 -15.63 -1.46 -7.21
CA MET A 185 -14.89 -0.44 -6.49
C MET A 185 -14.75 0.80 -7.39
N SER A 186 -15.16 1.95 -6.87
CA SER A 186 -14.93 3.24 -7.51
C SER A 186 -13.77 3.99 -6.90
N HIS A 187 -13.50 3.80 -5.61
CA HIS A 187 -12.32 4.36 -4.98
C HIS A 187 -11.65 3.37 -4.04
N ILE A 188 -10.33 3.37 -4.06
CA ILE A 188 -9.51 2.85 -2.96
C ILE A 188 -8.95 4.06 -2.23
N ILE A 189 -9.22 4.14 -0.93
CA ILE A 189 -8.61 5.13 -0.04
C ILE A 189 -7.84 4.33 1.01
N VAL A 190 -6.53 4.31 0.90
CA VAL A 190 -5.67 3.44 1.71
C VAL A 190 -4.57 4.22 2.41
N GLU A 191 -4.42 3.99 3.71
CA GLU A 191 -3.32 4.53 4.50
C GLU A 191 -2.72 3.45 5.38
N PHE A 192 -1.42 3.50 5.58
CA PHE A 192 -0.69 2.49 6.34
C PHE A 192 0.51 3.07 7.06
N ASN A 193 1.14 2.27 7.92
CA ASN A 193 2.35 2.65 8.64
C ASN A 193 3.54 2.83 7.69
N ALA A 194 3.64 4.00 7.04
CA ALA A 194 4.59 4.26 5.97
C ALA A 194 6.06 4.07 6.39
N LEU A 195 6.44 4.39 7.63
CA LEU A 195 7.82 4.14 8.09
C LEU A 195 8.16 2.65 8.19
N VAL A 196 7.19 1.81 8.57
CA VAL A 196 7.37 0.34 8.59
C VAL A 196 7.49 -0.17 7.15
N TRP A 197 6.62 0.31 6.27
CA TRP A 197 6.66 -0.03 4.85
C TRP A 197 8.00 0.34 4.19
N LEU A 198 8.51 1.56 4.46
CA LEU A 198 9.83 2.01 4.01
C LEU A 198 10.94 1.04 4.41
N VAL A 199 10.92 0.63 5.68
CA VAL A 199 11.92 -0.28 6.25
C VAL A 199 11.81 -1.68 5.64
N ASN A 200 10.58 -2.19 5.43
CA ASN A 200 10.35 -3.47 4.75
C ASN A 200 10.84 -3.45 3.29
N MET A 201 10.72 -2.32 2.58
CA MET A 201 11.31 -2.13 1.25
C MET A 201 12.85 -2.01 1.25
N GLY A 202 13.51 -2.13 2.41
CA GLY A 202 14.96 -1.99 2.56
C GLY A 202 15.45 -0.56 2.73
N GLY A 203 14.53 0.39 2.93
CA GLY A 203 14.82 1.78 3.24
C GLY A 203 15.27 2.01 4.68
N SER A 204 15.47 3.29 5.01
CA SER A 204 15.81 3.73 6.37
C SER A 204 15.28 5.13 6.62
N TYR A 205 15.05 5.47 7.88
CA TYR A 205 14.71 6.85 8.28
C TYR A 205 15.53 7.28 9.49
N THR A 206 15.72 8.59 9.66
CA THR A 206 16.38 9.15 10.83
C THR A 206 15.41 10.04 11.60
N TRP A 207 15.22 9.74 12.88
CA TRP A 207 14.38 10.51 13.78
C TRP A 207 15.15 10.83 15.05
N ALA A 208 15.14 12.10 15.47
CA ALA A 208 15.86 12.58 16.66
C ALA A 208 17.37 12.23 16.70
N GLY A 209 18.01 12.03 15.54
CA GLY A 209 19.43 11.69 15.43
C GLY A 209 19.73 10.17 15.46
N GLU A 210 18.70 9.34 15.58
CA GLU A 210 18.80 7.88 15.50
C GLU A 210 18.35 7.39 14.12
N THR A 211 19.06 6.42 13.56
CA THR A 211 18.75 5.83 12.25
C THR A 211 18.13 4.44 12.42
N TYR A 212 16.96 4.28 11.84
CA TYR A 212 16.16 3.05 11.86
C TYR A 212 16.28 2.36 10.51
N THR A 213 16.62 1.08 10.51
CA THR A 213 16.86 0.25 9.31
C THR A 213 16.25 -1.13 9.49
N GLY A 214 16.08 -1.89 8.39
CA GLY A 214 15.51 -3.24 8.43
C GLY A 214 16.35 -4.28 9.18
N ALA A 215 17.61 -3.99 9.48
CA ALA A 215 18.51 -4.86 10.24
C ALA A 215 18.70 -4.41 11.70
N ALA A 216 18.03 -3.32 12.12
CA ALA A 216 18.23 -2.80 13.46
C ALA A 216 17.68 -3.80 14.49
N PRO A 217 18.49 -4.27 15.46
CA PRO A 217 18.11 -5.31 16.42
C PRO A 217 16.95 -4.88 17.33
N ASP A 218 16.61 -3.60 17.35
CA ASP A 218 15.54 -2.99 18.11
C ASP A 218 14.23 -2.80 17.34
N ALA A 219 14.22 -2.99 16.01
CA ALA A 219 13.03 -2.88 15.18
C ALA A 219 11.91 -3.87 15.62
N GLY A 220 12.28 -4.97 16.27
CA GLY A 220 11.38 -5.93 16.91
C GLY A 220 11.15 -5.72 18.42
N THR A 221 11.73 -4.70 19.05
CA THR A 221 11.61 -4.45 20.51
C THR A 221 10.82 -3.19 20.89
N LEU A 222 10.22 -2.49 19.93
CA LEU A 222 9.08 -1.65 20.30
C LEU A 222 8.04 -2.57 20.97
N PRO A 223 7.58 -2.26 22.20
CA PRO A 223 6.70 -3.14 22.97
C PRO A 223 5.28 -3.14 22.38
N TYR A 224 5.13 -3.64 21.17
CA TYR A 224 3.84 -4.01 20.61
C TYR A 224 3.55 -5.44 21.03
N LEU A 225 2.83 -5.54 22.13
CA LEU A 225 2.20 -6.74 22.66
C LEU A 225 1.19 -7.28 21.62
N TYR A 226 1.65 -8.06 20.66
CA TYR A 226 0.82 -9.02 19.96
C TYR A 226 1.53 -10.36 20.01
N GLU A 227 1.25 -11.13 21.07
CA GLU A 227 1.50 -12.56 21.06
C GLU A 227 0.70 -13.13 19.88
N ARG A 228 1.40 -13.75 18.92
CA ARG A 228 0.82 -14.49 17.80
C ARG A 228 0.06 -15.69 18.37
N LYS A 229 -1.15 -15.50 18.90
CA LYS A 229 -2.01 -16.59 19.35
C LYS A 229 -2.49 -17.34 18.11
N GLY A 230 -1.89 -18.49 17.84
CA GLY A 230 -2.51 -19.53 17.02
C GLY A 230 -1.92 -19.79 15.64
N GLN A 231 -0.76 -19.24 15.28
CA GLN A 231 -0.02 -19.79 14.14
C GLN A 231 0.89 -20.89 14.67
N GLU A 232 0.34 -22.11 14.72
CA GLU A 232 1.18 -23.30 14.87
C GLU A 232 2.24 -23.25 13.75
N PRO A 233 3.50 -23.63 14.06
CA PRO A 233 4.51 -23.75 13.02
C PRO A 233 3.93 -24.67 11.94
N VAL A 234 3.85 -24.18 10.70
CA VAL A 234 3.53 -25.03 9.56
C VAL A 234 4.62 -26.08 9.56
N GLU A 235 4.28 -27.29 9.97
CA GLU A 235 5.16 -28.45 9.86
C GLU A 235 5.45 -28.56 8.36
N GLU A 236 6.69 -28.25 7.96
CA GLU A 236 7.11 -28.32 6.56
C GLU A 236 6.69 -29.69 6.03
N ALA A 237 5.74 -29.69 5.10
CA ALA A 237 5.30 -30.92 4.47
C ALA A 237 6.55 -31.62 3.92
N PRO A 238 6.69 -32.94 4.15
CA PRO A 238 7.83 -33.68 3.62
C PRO A 238 7.91 -33.42 2.12
N VAL A 239 9.06 -32.91 1.68
CA VAL A 239 9.36 -32.71 0.27
C VAL A 239 9.24 -34.07 -0.40
N GLU A 240 8.12 -34.33 -1.08
CA GLU A 240 8.00 -35.50 -1.93
C GLU A 240 9.04 -35.37 -3.04
N GLU A 241 10.00 -36.31 -3.08
CA GLU A 241 10.93 -36.41 -4.19
C GLU A 241 10.13 -36.53 -5.49
N PRO A 242 10.45 -35.74 -6.53
CA PRO A 242 9.73 -35.80 -7.79
C PRO A 242 9.83 -37.22 -8.35
N ALA A 243 8.66 -37.81 -8.64
CA ALA A 243 8.56 -39.10 -9.28
C ALA A 243 9.42 -39.09 -10.56
N LYS A 244 10.25 -40.13 -10.73
CA LYS A 244 11.02 -40.33 -11.96
C LYS A 244 10.05 -40.41 -13.13
N GLU A 245 10.06 -39.39 -13.98
CA GLU A 245 9.37 -39.44 -15.27
C GLU A 245 9.96 -40.60 -16.08
N GLU A 246 9.12 -41.57 -16.41
CA GLU A 246 9.48 -42.60 -17.37
C GLU A 246 9.60 -41.96 -18.77
N PRO A 247 10.60 -42.35 -19.56
CA PRO A 247 10.81 -41.77 -20.89
C PRO A 247 9.61 -42.07 -21.78
N VAL A 248 9.02 -41.01 -22.33
CA VAL A 248 7.98 -41.08 -23.35
C VAL A 248 8.61 -41.63 -24.63
N GLU A 249 8.16 -42.80 -25.08
CA GLU A 249 8.52 -43.33 -26.39
C GLU A 249 7.88 -42.43 -27.47
N GLU A 250 8.72 -41.73 -28.25
CA GLU A 250 8.28 -40.95 -29.41
C GLU A 250 7.86 -41.91 -30.53
N GLU A 251 6.58 -41.87 -30.91
CA GLU A 251 6.09 -42.56 -32.11
C GLU A 251 6.59 -41.85 -33.37
N PRO A 252 6.97 -42.61 -34.43
CA PRO A 252 7.50 -42.05 -35.66
C PRO A 252 6.41 -41.29 -36.43
N VAL A 253 6.71 -40.03 -36.77
CA VAL A 253 5.89 -39.18 -37.63
C VAL A 253 5.95 -39.72 -39.07
N GLU A 254 4.81 -40.13 -39.61
CA GLU A 254 4.69 -40.48 -41.03
C GLU A 254 4.73 -39.20 -41.89
N GLU A 255 5.68 -39.18 -42.82
CA GLU A 255 5.96 -38.08 -43.75
C GLU A 255 4.95 -38.14 -44.92
N GLU A 256 3.95 -37.26 -44.90
CA GLU A 256 2.95 -37.16 -45.97
C GLU A 256 3.54 -36.38 -47.16
N THR A 257 3.83 -37.11 -48.25
CA THR A 257 4.30 -36.54 -49.52
C THR A 257 3.16 -35.78 -50.23
N VAL A 258 3.35 -34.47 -50.39
CA VAL A 258 2.48 -33.60 -51.21
C VAL A 258 2.96 -33.65 -52.66
N GLU A 259 2.13 -34.19 -53.56
CA GLU A 259 2.29 -34.01 -55.02
C GLU A 259 1.79 -32.62 -55.43
N GLU A 260 2.65 -31.84 -56.11
CA GLU A 260 2.30 -30.56 -56.73
C GLU A 260 1.66 -30.74 -58.13
N PRO A 261 0.78 -29.81 -58.56
CA PRO A 261 0.01 -29.88 -59.80
C PRO A 261 0.77 -29.47 -61.09
#